data_AF-A0A1D2QUZ4-F1
#
_entry.id   AF-A0A1D2QUZ4-F1
#
_cell.length_a   1.000
_cell.length_b   1.000
_cell.length_c   1.000
_cell.angle_alpha   90.00
_cell.angle_beta   90.00
_cell.angle_gamma   90.00
#
_symmetry.space_group_name_H-M   'P 1'
#
loop_
_entity.id
_entity.type
_entity.pdbx_description
1 polymer ?
#
loop_
_entity_poly.entity_id
_entity_poly.type
_entity_poly.pdbx_seq_one_letter_code
_entity_poly.pdbx_strand_id
1 'polypeptide(L)'
;MRIATRSHLMGCKNYPENFNLVREGMEKTHNVANFPNEERAMWAEFMDEAPDDFYQRDKAEVVYFVGCMASFSPAVQDLPEKMAAFLEKQGVDFTIMGEEEYCCGYPLMVAGMGDEKVVEEMIEHNVGEVIKRGAKTVLFGCPSCLHTWRHEYKPRFDKRGYDIELMHHTQFLKKLIDESN
;
A
#
# COMPACT_ATOMS: atom_id res chain seq x y z
N MET A 1 15.25 -19.11 -4.84
CA MET A 1 14.90 -20.51 -5.13
C MET A 1 13.40 -20.82 -5.03
N ARG A 2 12.67 -20.38 -3.98
CA ARG A 2 11.23 -20.70 -3.80
C ARG A 2 10.27 -20.01 -4.78
N ILE A 3 10.47 -18.74 -5.12
CA ILE A 3 9.60 -18.00 -6.07
C ILE A 3 9.75 -18.55 -7.50
N ALA A 4 10.98 -18.80 -7.95
CA ALA A 4 11.23 -19.40 -9.27
C ALA A 4 10.54 -20.77 -9.45
N THR A 5 10.48 -21.57 -8.38
CA THR A 5 9.73 -22.85 -8.42
C THR A 5 8.24 -22.60 -8.60
N ARG A 6 7.66 -21.63 -7.87
CA ARG A 6 6.25 -21.27 -8.00
C ARG A 6 5.94 -20.72 -9.39
N SER A 7 6.75 -19.80 -9.91
CA SER A 7 6.61 -19.25 -11.27
C SER A 7 6.67 -20.36 -12.33
N HIS A 8 7.59 -21.32 -12.19
CA HIS A 8 7.61 -22.51 -13.06
C HIS A 8 6.30 -23.32 -12.98
N LEU A 9 5.79 -23.57 -11.77
CA LEU A 9 4.51 -24.24 -11.56
C LEU A 9 3.33 -23.47 -12.19
N MET A 10 3.34 -22.13 -12.11
CA MET A 10 2.35 -21.28 -12.78
C MET A 10 2.41 -21.47 -14.30
N GLY A 11 3.61 -21.42 -14.90
CA GLY A 11 3.81 -21.64 -16.33
C GLY A 11 3.41 -23.05 -16.80
N CYS A 12 3.59 -24.05 -15.95
CA CYS A 12 3.13 -25.42 -16.18
C CYS A 12 1.64 -25.63 -15.90
N LYS A 13 0.90 -24.58 -15.48
CA LYS A 13 -0.50 -24.65 -15.03
C LYS A 13 -0.74 -25.66 -13.90
N ASN A 14 0.26 -25.86 -13.04
CA ASN A 14 0.22 -26.75 -11.90
C ASN A 14 0.15 -25.94 -10.59
N TYR A 15 -0.97 -25.24 -10.40
CA TYR A 15 -1.19 -24.37 -9.24
C TYR A 15 -2.67 -24.40 -8.80
N PRO A 16 -2.97 -24.05 -7.53
CA PRO A 16 -4.35 -23.95 -7.05
C PRO A 16 -5.16 -22.90 -7.82
N GLU A 17 -6.30 -23.29 -8.40
CA GLU A 17 -7.16 -22.40 -9.19
C GLU A 17 -7.63 -21.14 -8.43
N ASN A 18 -7.69 -21.19 -7.10
CA ASN A 18 -8.02 -20.05 -6.26
C ASN A 18 -7.07 -18.84 -6.45
N PHE A 19 -5.86 -19.03 -6.97
CA PHE A 19 -4.99 -17.91 -7.33
C PHE A 19 -5.54 -17.07 -8.49
N ASN A 20 -6.36 -17.66 -9.37
CA ASN A 20 -7.02 -16.91 -10.43
C ASN A 20 -8.02 -15.89 -9.84
N LEU A 21 -8.71 -16.23 -8.76
CA LEU A 21 -9.65 -15.32 -8.08
C LEU A 21 -8.92 -14.08 -7.53
N VAL A 22 -7.74 -14.29 -6.93
CA VAL A 22 -6.91 -13.18 -6.42
C VAL A 22 -6.43 -12.29 -7.56
N ARG A 23 -5.96 -12.89 -8.67
CA ARG A 23 -5.55 -12.15 -9.87
C ARG A 23 -6.70 -11.34 -10.45
N GLU A 24 -7.87 -11.94 -10.63
CA GLU A 24 -9.04 -11.27 -11.16
C GLU A 24 -9.56 -10.14 -10.26
N GLY A 25 -9.56 -10.31 -8.94
CA GLY A 25 -9.92 -9.25 -8.00
C GLY A 25 -8.94 -8.08 -8.07
N MET A 26 -7.64 -8.38 -8.14
CA MET A 26 -6.61 -7.36 -8.35
C MET A 26 -6.75 -6.65 -9.70
N GLU A 27 -7.11 -7.35 -10.78
CA GLU A 27 -7.36 -6.75 -12.10
C GLU A 27 -8.62 -5.85 -12.11
N LYS A 28 -9.70 -6.28 -11.47
CA LYS A 28 -11.02 -5.61 -11.57
C LYS A 28 -11.24 -4.52 -10.53
N THR A 29 -10.77 -4.73 -9.29
CA THR A 29 -11.07 -3.86 -8.15
C THR A 29 -9.80 -3.37 -7.45
N HIS A 30 -8.62 -3.69 -7.99
CA HIS A 30 -7.33 -3.23 -7.49
C HIS A 30 -7.01 -3.65 -6.05
N ASN A 31 -7.73 -4.65 -5.51
CA ASN A 31 -7.54 -5.16 -4.16
C ASN A 31 -7.84 -6.66 -4.07
N VAL A 32 -7.38 -7.29 -2.99
CA VAL A 32 -7.55 -8.74 -2.76
C VAL A 32 -8.90 -9.13 -2.18
N ALA A 33 -9.68 -8.17 -1.70
CA ALA A 33 -10.95 -8.39 -1.04
C ALA A 33 -12.14 -8.37 -2.03
N ASN A 34 -11.90 -7.94 -3.28
CA ASN A 34 -12.89 -7.85 -4.35
C ASN A 34 -14.07 -6.90 -4.01
N PHE A 35 -13.82 -5.90 -3.16
CA PHE A 35 -14.70 -4.76 -2.92
C PHE A 35 -14.41 -3.63 -3.91
N PRO A 36 -15.36 -2.73 -4.20
CA PRO A 36 -15.10 -1.50 -4.94
C PRO A 36 -13.90 -0.74 -4.35
N ASN A 37 -13.03 -0.15 -5.17
CA ASN A 37 -11.83 0.51 -4.63
C ASN A 37 -12.14 1.89 -4.03
N GLU A 38 -13.25 2.48 -4.44
CA GLU A 38 -13.85 3.71 -3.91
C GLU A 38 -14.14 3.56 -2.40
N GLU A 39 -14.45 2.34 -1.97
CA GLU A 39 -14.75 2.00 -0.58
C GLU A 39 -13.49 1.95 0.32
N ARG A 40 -12.28 2.09 -0.24
CA ARG A 40 -11.01 1.85 0.47
C ARG A 40 -10.77 2.79 1.64
N ALA A 41 -11.28 4.01 1.57
CA ALA A 41 -11.12 5.03 2.60
C ALA A 41 -12.30 5.09 3.58
N MET A 42 -13.34 4.25 3.43
CA MET A 42 -14.56 4.36 4.25
C MET A 42 -14.30 4.22 5.76
N TRP A 43 -13.24 3.52 6.18
CA TRP A 43 -12.86 3.46 7.59
C TRP A 43 -12.64 4.85 8.20
N ALA A 44 -12.17 5.83 7.42
CA ALA A 44 -11.97 7.20 7.88
C ALA A 44 -13.31 7.93 8.09
N GLU A 45 -14.36 7.58 7.35
CA GLU A 45 -15.70 8.17 7.49
C GLU A 45 -16.38 7.77 8.80
N PHE A 46 -15.98 6.63 9.37
CA PHE A 46 -16.52 6.11 10.64
C PHE A 46 -15.72 6.54 11.87
N MET A 47 -14.67 7.36 11.70
CA MET A 47 -13.91 7.88 12.83
C MET A 47 -14.68 8.99 13.56
N ASP A 48 -14.68 8.94 14.90
CA ASP A 48 -15.36 9.93 15.74
C ASP A 48 -14.84 11.37 15.51
N GLU A 49 -13.54 11.51 15.22
CA GLU A 49 -12.83 12.77 15.02
C GLU A 49 -12.16 12.84 13.63
N ALA A 50 -12.86 12.38 12.59
CA ALA A 50 -12.34 12.48 11.22
C ALA A 50 -12.23 13.95 10.76
N PRO A 51 -11.13 14.35 10.08
CA PRO A 51 -11.09 15.64 9.40
C PRO A 51 -12.05 15.64 8.19
N ASP A 52 -12.47 16.84 7.76
CA ASP A 52 -13.42 17.01 6.64
C ASP A 52 -12.95 16.37 5.33
N ASP A 53 -11.63 16.26 5.14
CA ASP A 53 -11.01 15.67 3.94
C ASP A 53 -10.68 14.18 4.10
N PHE A 54 -11.02 13.57 5.24
CA PHE A 54 -10.74 12.17 5.56
C PHE A 54 -9.27 11.78 5.31
N TYR A 55 -8.33 12.71 5.56
CA TYR A 55 -6.89 12.56 5.33
C TYR A 55 -6.47 12.45 3.86
N GLN A 56 -7.32 12.84 2.90
CA GLN A 56 -7.08 12.75 1.45
C GLN A 56 -6.66 14.10 0.84
N ARG A 57 -5.53 14.65 1.29
CA ARG A 57 -4.94 15.89 0.78
C ARG A 57 -4.23 15.68 -0.56
N ASP A 58 -4.29 16.68 -1.43
CA ASP A 58 -3.60 16.65 -2.74
C ASP A 58 -2.08 16.51 -2.63
N LYS A 59 -1.50 17.04 -1.55
CA LYS A 59 -0.06 17.08 -1.29
C LYS A 59 0.21 16.85 0.19
N ALA A 60 1.27 16.09 0.48
CA ALA A 60 1.81 15.94 1.83
C ALA A 60 3.24 15.41 1.77
N GLU A 61 4.05 15.69 2.79
CA GLU A 61 5.41 15.14 2.94
C GLU A 61 5.43 13.61 3.14
N VAL A 62 4.36 13.05 3.71
CA VAL A 62 4.20 11.60 3.97
C VAL A 62 2.96 11.05 3.28
N VAL A 63 3.09 9.95 2.55
CA VAL A 63 1.95 9.11 2.16
C VAL A 63 1.85 7.93 3.09
N TYR A 64 0.73 7.80 3.81
CA TYR A 64 0.42 6.58 4.55
C TYR A 64 -0.25 5.58 3.62
N PHE A 65 0.49 4.53 3.26
CA PHE A 65 -0.02 3.41 2.47
C PHE A 65 -0.76 2.44 3.40
N VAL A 66 -2.09 2.45 3.31
CA VAL A 66 -3.00 1.76 4.23
C VAL A 66 -2.95 0.24 3.96
N GLY A 67 -3.08 -0.14 2.70
CA GLY A 67 -3.09 -1.51 2.23
C GLY A 67 -4.45 -2.20 2.38
N CYS A 68 -4.66 -3.23 1.55
CA CYS A 68 -5.99 -3.82 1.36
C CYS A 68 -6.63 -4.37 2.65
N MET A 69 -5.89 -5.09 3.49
CA MET A 69 -6.49 -5.72 4.67
C MET A 69 -6.95 -4.67 5.69
N ALA A 70 -6.14 -3.65 5.94
CA ALA A 70 -6.47 -2.56 6.84
C ALA A 70 -7.68 -1.75 6.32
N SER A 71 -7.77 -1.55 5.00
CA SER A 71 -8.90 -0.83 4.40
C SER A 71 -10.21 -1.60 4.43
N PHE A 72 -10.19 -2.90 4.13
CA PHE A 72 -11.42 -3.65 3.81
C PHE A 72 -11.83 -4.70 4.86
N SER A 73 -10.98 -5.03 5.83
CA SER A 73 -11.30 -6.06 6.82
C SER A 73 -11.71 -5.42 8.15
N PRO A 74 -12.99 -5.53 8.57
CA PRO A 74 -13.47 -4.93 9.82
C PRO A 74 -12.71 -5.38 11.06
N ALA A 75 -12.09 -6.57 11.01
CA ALA A 75 -11.29 -7.11 12.10
C ALA A 75 -9.98 -6.35 12.37
N VAL A 76 -9.54 -5.48 11.44
CA VAL A 76 -8.28 -4.74 11.53
C VAL A 76 -8.40 -3.27 11.07
N GLN A 77 -9.62 -2.75 10.92
CA GLN A 77 -9.88 -1.36 10.53
C GLN A 77 -9.54 -0.36 11.64
N ASP A 78 -9.48 -0.80 12.89
CA ASP A 78 -8.99 0.01 14.01
C ASP A 78 -7.51 0.43 13.82
N LEU A 79 -6.72 -0.38 13.11
CA LEU A 79 -5.30 -0.08 12.86
C LEU A 79 -5.09 1.21 12.05
N PRO A 80 -5.64 1.39 10.84
CA PRO A 80 -5.47 2.64 10.09
C PRO A 80 -6.07 3.85 10.78
N GLU A 81 -7.21 3.69 11.48
CA GLU A 81 -7.83 4.76 12.28
C GLU A 81 -6.86 5.29 13.35
N LYS A 82 -6.29 4.38 14.17
CA LYS A 82 -5.36 4.77 15.24
C LYS A 82 -4.05 5.31 14.69
N MET A 83 -3.58 4.80 13.55
CA MET A 83 -2.38 5.32 12.91
C MET A 83 -2.60 6.73 12.35
N ALA A 84 -3.72 6.99 11.67
CA ALA A 84 -4.04 8.32 11.13
C ALA A 84 -4.20 9.35 12.26
N ALA A 85 -4.99 9.03 13.29
CA ALA A 85 -5.16 9.89 14.46
C ALA A 85 -3.83 10.14 15.19
N PHE A 86 -2.94 9.15 15.26
CA PHE A 86 -1.61 9.32 15.83
C PHE A 86 -0.77 10.31 15.01
N LEU A 87 -0.70 10.15 13.69
CA LEU A 87 0.07 11.03 12.80
C LEU A 87 -0.43 12.48 12.87
N GLU A 88 -1.74 12.66 12.87
CA GLU A 88 -2.39 13.96 13.04
C GLU A 88 -2.01 14.60 14.38
N LYS A 89 -2.11 13.85 15.49
CA LYS A 89 -1.73 14.34 16.82
C LYS A 89 -0.26 14.70 16.93
N GLN A 90 0.62 14.04 16.18
CA GLN A 90 2.04 14.38 16.11
C GLN A 90 2.33 15.55 15.14
N GLY A 91 1.32 16.10 14.47
CA GLY A 91 1.48 17.19 13.51
C GLY A 91 2.24 16.77 12.25
N VAL A 92 2.21 15.49 11.90
CA VAL A 92 2.85 14.98 10.69
C VAL A 92 2.06 15.48 9.48
N ASP A 93 2.74 16.06 8.50
CA ASP A 93 2.13 16.40 7.21
C ASP A 93 1.97 15.13 6.37
N PHE A 94 0.84 14.43 6.54
CA PHE A 94 0.55 13.18 5.84
C PHE A 94 -0.75 13.22 5.05
N THR A 95 -0.86 12.28 4.12
CA THR A 95 -2.10 11.95 3.41
C THR A 95 -2.21 10.45 3.14
N ILE A 96 -3.43 9.95 2.92
CA ILE A 96 -3.69 8.64 2.32
C ILE A 96 -4.02 8.79 0.83
N MET A 97 -3.86 7.72 0.05
CA MET A 97 -4.21 7.74 -1.38
C MET A 97 -5.71 7.43 -1.63
N GLY A 98 -6.44 6.94 -0.63
CA GLY A 98 -7.86 6.63 -0.78
C GLY A 98 -8.13 5.67 -1.93
N GLU A 99 -9.11 5.99 -2.78
CA GLU A 99 -9.47 5.19 -3.96
C GLU A 99 -8.35 5.09 -5.02
N GLU A 100 -7.33 5.95 -4.94
CA GLU A 100 -6.16 5.90 -5.82
C GLU A 100 -5.11 4.90 -5.34
N GLU A 101 -5.25 4.32 -4.14
CA GLU A 101 -4.36 3.26 -3.68
C GLU A 101 -4.73 1.92 -4.32
N TYR A 102 -3.79 1.33 -5.05
CA TYR A 102 -3.91 -0.03 -5.56
C TYR A 102 -3.11 -1.00 -4.70
N CYS A 103 -3.49 -2.28 -4.73
CA CYS A 103 -2.76 -3.34 -4.00
C CYS A 103 -1.26 -3.29 -4.29
N CYS A 104 -0.44 -3.56 -3.28
CA CYS A 104 1.02 -3.53 -3.42
C CYS A 104 1.60 -4.62 -4.35
N GLY A 105 0.79 -5.57 -4.83
CA GLY A 105 1.24 -6.66 -5.71
C GLY A 105 1.75 -7.92 -4.99
N TYR A 106 2.04 -7.83 -3.67
CA TYR A 106 2.61 -8.93 -2.88
C TYR A 106 1.93 -10.31 -3.08
N PRO A 107 0.58 -10.44 -3.06
CA PRO A 107 -0.09 -11.74 -3.18
C PRO A 107 0.25 -12.49 -4.47
N LEU A 108 0.29 -11.79 -5.61
CA LEU A 108 0.62 -12.40 -6.90
C LEU A 108 2.12 -12.70 -7.01
N MET A 109 2.97 -11.82 -6.50
CA MET A 109 4.42 -12.05 -6.48
C MET A 109 4.78 -13.32 -5.70
N VAL A 110 4.23 -13.50 -4.50
CA VAL A 110 4.51 -14.71 -3.72
C VAL A 110 3.88 -15.97 -4.30
N ALA A 111 2.79 -15.84 -5.08
CA ALA A 111 2.21 -16.92 -5.85
C ALA A 111 3.05 -17.33 -7.08
N GLY A 112 4.08 -16.55 -7.44
CA GLY A 112 4.88 -16.78 -8.64
C GLY A 112 4.30 -16.13 -9.90
N MET A 113 3.34 -15.22 -9.75
CA MET A 113 2.68 -14.43 -10.79
C MET A 113 3.18 -12.97 -10.80
N GLY A 114 4.43 -12.75 -10.38
CA GLY A 114 4.99 -11.39 -10.28
C GLY A 114 5.14 -10.68 -11.62
N ASP A 115 5.31 -11.43 -12.71
CA ASP A 115 5.50 -10.90 -14.07
C ASP A 115 4.17 -10.63 -14.80
N GLU A 116 3.03 -10.79 -14.11
CA GLU A 116 1.71 -10.49 -14.69
C GLU A 116 1.55 -8.99 -14.92
N LYS A 117 0.90 -8.63 -16.03
CA LYS A 117 0.70 -7.23 -16.43
C LYS A 117 0.04 -6.38 -15.34
N VAL A 118 -0.94 -6.95 -14.64
CA VAL A 118 -1.65 -6.28 -13.54
C VAL A 118 -0.70 -5.84 -12.43
N VAL A 119 0.36 -6.60 -12.14
CA VAL A 119 1.32 -6.26 -11.08
C VAL A 119 2.11 -5.01 -11.48
N GLU A 120 2.60 -4.96 -12.72
CA GLU A 120 3.34 -3.79 -13.22
C GLU A 120 2.44 -2.54 -13.28
N GLU A 121 1.18 -2.68 -13.74
CA GLU A 121 0.21 -1.58 -13.76
C GLU A 121 -0.05 -1.02 -12.35
N MET A 122 -0.20 -1.87 -11.34
CA MET A 122 -0.36 -1.44 -9.95
C MET A 122 0.86 -0.72 -9.39
N ILE A 123 2.06 -1.20 -9.71
CA ILE A 123 3.30 -0.58 -9.26
C ILE A 123 3.41 0.83 -9.86
N GLU A 124 3.25 0.93 -11.18
CA GLU A 124 3.41 2.19 -11.90
C GLU A 124 2.35 3.22 -11.51
N HIS A 125 1.11 2.79 -11.30
CA HIS A 125 0.03 3.65 -10.79
C HIS A 125 0.35 4.24 -9.42
N ASN A 126 0.62 3.37 -8.44
CA ASN A 126 0.94 3.78 -7.07
C ASN A 126 2.20 4.67 -6.99
N VAL A 127 3.23 4.39 -7.80
CA VAL A 127 4.42 5.25 -7.93
C VAL A 127 4.02 6.64 -8.44
N GLY A 128 3.18 6.69 -9.47
CA GLY A 128 2.64 7.93 -10.02
C GLY A 128 1.88 8.73 -8.96
N GLU A 129 0.99 8.09 -8.21
CA GLU A 129 0.16 8.73 -7.18
C GLU A 129 0.97 9.25 -5.98
N VAL A 130 2.06 8.57 -5.60
CA VAL A 130 3.02 9.06 -4.59
C VAL A 130 3.77 10.29 -5.10
N ILE A 131 4.31 10.26 -6.32
CA ILE A 131 5.03 11.40 -6.91
C ILE A 131 4.08 12.59 -7.09
N LYS A 132 2.86 12.34 -7.57
CA LYS A 132 1.79 13.34 -7.72
C LYS A 132 1.47 14.02 -6.40
N ARG A 133 1.52 13.31 -5.26
CA ARG A 133 1.35 13.90 -3.93
C ARG A 133 2.59 14.63 -3.38
N GLY A 134 3.74 14.48 -4.05
CA GLY A 134 4.98 15.15 -3.65
C GLY A 134 5.60 14.59 -2.36
N ALA A 135 5.23 13.37 -1.99
CA ALA A 135 5.65 12.78 -0.73
C ALA A 135 7.13 12.38 -0.74
N LYS A 136 7.84 12.67 0.35
CA LYS A 136 9.23 12.26 0.57
C LYS A 136 9.33 10.94 1.33
N THR A 137 8.26 10.55 2.02
CA THR A 137 8.19 9.27 2.74
C THR A 137 6.91 8.52 2.39
N VAL A 138 7.03 7.22 2.17
CA VAL A 138 5.87 6.31 2.21
C VAL A 138 5.94 5.51 3.50
N LEU A 139 4.87 5.63 4.29
CA LEU A 139 4.71 5.00 5.60
C LEU A 139 3.83 3.75 5.47
N PHE A 140 4.24 2.66 6.09
CA PHE A 140 3.54 1.37 5.98
C PHE A 140 3.12 0.80 7.33
N GLY A 141 1.86 0.40 7.43
CA GLY A 141 1.34 -0.46 8.52
C GLY A 141 1.67 -1.94 8.32
N CYS A 142 1.80 -2.38 7.07
CA CYS A 142 1.97 -3.78 6.69
C CYS A 142 3.42 -4.09 6.27
N PRO A 143 4.10 -5.07 6.90
CA PRO A 143 5.47 -5.43 6.56
C PRO A 143 5.61 -6.01 5.14
N SER A 144 4.59 -6.72 4.64
CA SER A 144 4.59 -7.25 3.27
C SER A 144 4.49 -6.15 2.22
N CYS A 145 3.73 -5.08 2.51
CA CYS A 145 3.67 -3.91 1.64
C CYS A 145 5.05 -3.23 1.61
N LEU A 146 5.65 -2.94 2.76
CA LEU A 146 6.99 -2.36 2.84
C LEU A 146 8.04 -3.22 2.11
N HIS A 147 8.01 -4.54 2.31
CA HIS A 147 8.91 -5.47 1.63
C HIS A 147 8.78 -5.33 0.11
N THR A 148 7.54 -5.35 -0.40
CA THR A 148 7.28 -5.24 -1.83
C THR A 148 7.73 -3.89 -2.38
N TRP A 149 7.42 -2.80 -1.67
CA TRP A 149 7.83 -1.45 -2.08
C TRP A 149 9.35 -1.30 -2.12
N ARG A 150 10.09 -1.89 -1.17
CA ARG A 150 11.56 -1.84 -1.18
C ARG A 150 12.18 -2.56 -2.38
N HIS A 151 11.63 -3.69 -2.80
CA HIS A 151 12.24 -4.51 -3.85
C HIS A 151 11.72 -4.14 -5.24
N GLU A 152 10.43 -3.86 -5.35
CA GLU A 152 9.78 -3.65 -6.63
C GLU A 152 9.60 -2.16 -6.92
N TYR A 153 9.19 -1.35 -5.96
CA TYR A 153 8.86 0.06 -6.20
C TYR A 153 10.09 0.99 -6.14
N LYS A 154 11.02 0.77 -5.19
CA LYS A 154 12.21 1.63 -5.04
C LYS A 154 13.01 1.79 -6.34
N PRO A 155 13.26 0.74 -7.14
CA PRO A 155 13.90 0.90 -8.45
C PRO A 155 13.14 1.80 -9.43
N ARG A 156 11.80 1.85 -9.35
CA ARG A 156 10.95 2.70 -10.20
C ARG A 156 11.05 4.17 -9.82
N PHE A 157 11.18 4.47 -8.53
CA PHE A 157 11.46 5.83 -8.05
C PHE A 157 12.89 6.25 -8.42
N ASP A 158 13.87 5.38 -8.23
CA ASP A 158 15.27 5.65 -8.53
C ASP A 158 15.50 5.94 -10.02
N LYS A 159 14.85 5.16 -10.90
CA LYS A 159 14.87 5.39 -12.35
C LYS A 159 14.31 6.75 -12.75
N ARG A 160 13.40 7.32 -11.94
CA ARG A 160 12.79 8.64 -12.14
C ARG A 160 13.56 9.75 -11.44
N GLY A 161 14.66 9.44 -10.74
CA GLY A 161 15.41 10.42 -9.95
C GLY A 161 14.61 10.96 -8.76
N TYR A 162 13.63 10.20 -8.27
CA TYR A 162 12.78 10.60 -7.16
C TYR A 162 13.27 9.95 -5.87
N ASP A 163 13.85 10.75 -4.98
CA ASP A 163 14.33 10.26 -3.68
C ASP A 163 13.15 10.08 -2.71
N ILE A 164 12.93 8.84 -2.29
CA ILE A 164 11.80 8.46 -1.43
C ILE A 164 12.29 7.57 -0.27
N GLU A 165 11.87 7.90 0.94
CA GLU A 165 12.07 7.08 2.12
C GLU A 165 10.91 6.07 2.26
N LEU A 166 11.23 4.79 2.51
CA LEU A 166 10.24 3.72 2.71
C LEU A 166 10.33 3.18 4.13
N MET A 167 9.36 3.53 4.98
CA MET A 167 9.41 3.28 6.42
C MET A 167 8.24 2.44 6.92
N HIS A 168 8.54 1.43 7.75
CA HIS A 168 7.51 0.83 8.59
C HIS A 168 7.09 1.82 9.69
N HIS A 169 5.84 1.77 10.14
CA HIS A 169 5.36 2.61 11.24
C HIS A 169 6.23 2.50 12.50
N THR A 170 6.76 1.32 12.83
CA THR A 170 7.69 1.17 13.97
C THR A 170 9.01 1.93 13.79
N GLN A 171 9.52 2.02 12.56
CA GLN A 171 10.73 2.78 12.23
C GLN A 171 10.44 4.28 12.30
N PHE A 172 9.28 4.69 11.80
CA PHE A 172 8.83 6.09 11.82
C PHE A 172 8.60 6.57 13.26
N LEU A 173 7.93 5.77 14.09
CA LEU A 173 7.74 6.03 15.52
C LEU A 173 9.07 6.22 16.25
N LYS A 174 10.05 5.34 15.98
CA LYS A 174 11.40 5.49 16.53
C LYS A 174 12.04 6.82 16.09
N LYS A 175 11.92 7.19 14.82
CA LYS A 175 12.45 8.46 14.29
C LYS A 175 11.86 9.66 15.03
N LEU A 176 10.53 9.69 15.21
CA LEU A 176 9.87 10.76 15.98
C LEU A 176 10.35 10.84 17.43
N ILE A 177 10.54 9.70 18.09
CA ILE A 177 11.05 9.64 19.47
C ILE A 177 12.48 10.19 19.55
N ASP A 178 13.34 9.80 18.60
CA ASP A 178 14.73 10.25 18.55
C ASP A 178 14.83 11.76 18.25
N GLU A 179 13.92 12.31 17.45
CA GLU A 179 13.86 13.75 17.09
C GLU A 179 13.20 14.64 18.15
N SER A 180 12.46 14.05 19.10
CA SER A 180 11.80 14.78 20.20
C SER A 180 12.70 15.01 21.43
N ASN A 181 13.95 14.56 21.39
CA ASN A 181 14.97 14.77 22.43
C ASN A 181 16.03 15.77 21.98
#